data_AF-A0A3G5TCN9-F1
#
_entry.id   AF-A0A3G5TCN9-F1
#
_cell.length_a   1.000
_cell.length_b   1.000
_cell.length_c   1.000
_cell.angle_alpha   90.00
_cell.angle_beta   90.00
_cell.angle_gamma   90.00
#
_symmetry.space_group_name_H-M   'P 1'
#
loop_
_entity.id
_entity.type
_entity.pdbx_description
1 polymer ?
#
loop_
_entity_poly.entity_id
_entity_poly.type
_entity_poly.pdbx_seq_one_letter_code
_entity_poly.pdbx_strand_id
1 'polypeptide(L)' 'MGNAHILAAIANAGEPIVEGDALTYVGKDDRGVELTIIIVPDDRAGWMDSWTIIHAMPNYRR' A
#
# COMPACT_ATOMS: atom_id res chain seq x y z
N MET A 1 3.32 -12.16 5.09
CA MET A 1 2.93 -10.85 5.66
C MET A 1 1.44 -10.87 5.92
N GLY A 2 0.99 -10.35 7.06
CA GLY A 2 -0.44 -10.25 7.40
C GLY A 2 -1.00 -8.85 7.12
N ASN A 3 -2.32 -8.73 7.02
CA ASN A 3 -3.03 -7.49 6.70
C ASN A 3 -2.67 -6.32 7.64
N ALA A 4 -2.52 -6.59 8.94
CA ALA A 4 -2.20 -5.57 9.94
C ALA A 4 -0.88 -4.83 9.65
N HIS A 5 0.15 -5.54 9.18
CA HIS A 5 1.45 -4.96 8.86
C HIS A 5 1.39 -4.06 7.61
N ILE A 6 0.57 -4.44 6.63
CA ILE A 6 0.37 -3.67 5.40
C ILE A 6 -0.36 -2.36 5.73
N LEU A 7 -1.43 -2.44 6.53
CA LEU A 7 -2.17 -1.25 6.97
C LEU A 7 -1.30 -0.31 7.82
N ALA A 8 -0.48 -0.85 8.72
CA ALA A 8 0.48 -0.05 9.49
C ALA A 8 1.48 0.67 8.59
N ALA A 9 1.99 -0.01 7.56
CA ALA A 9 2.90 0.59 6.59
C ALA A 9 2.24 1.69 5.74
N ILE A 10 0.97 1.54 5.32
CA ILE A 10 0.22 2.60 4.64
C ILE A 10 0.01 3.80 5.57
N ALA A 11 -0.37 3.56 6.82
CA ALA A 11 -0.58 4.63 7.80
C ALA A 11 0.70 5.44 8.10
N ASN A 12 1.86 4.79 7.99
CA ASN A 12 3.17 5.42 8.16
C ASN A 12 3.80 5.89 6.83
N ALA A 13 3.12 5.70 5.70
CA ALA A 13 3.62 6.13 4.40
C ALA A 13 3.46 7.64 4.21
N GLY A 14 4.35 8.22 3.41
CA GLY A 14 4.20 9.59 2.92
C GLY A 14 3.18 9.70 1.80
N GLU A 15 3.25 10.78 1.04
CA GLU A 15 2.44 10.94 -0.16
C GLU A 15 2.71 9.80 -1.16
N PRO A 16 1.67 9.19 -1.74
CA PRO A 16 1.85 8.12 -2.71
C PRO A 16 2.43 8.66 -4.02
N ILE A 17 3.16 7.80 -4.71
CA ILE A 17 3.52 8.02 -6.11
C ILE A 17 2.33 7.57 -6.96
N VAL A 18 1.86 8.46 -7.83
CA VAL A 18 0.72 8.21 -8.72
C VAL A 18 1.22 7.74 -10.08
N GLU A 19 0.79 6.56 -10.51
CA GLU A 19 1.15 5.95 -11.81
C GLU A 19 -0.10 5.44 -12.53
N GLY A 20 -0.75 6.32 -13.31
CA GLY A 20 -2.04 6.03 -13.92
C GLY A 20 -3.11 5.87 -12.85
N ASP A 21 -3.78 4.73 -12.84
CA ASP A 21 -4.79 4.39 -11.82
C ASP A 21 -4.16 3.75 -10.56
N ALA A 22 -2.85 3.51 -10.55
CA ALA A 22 -2.16 2.90 -9.41
C ALA A 22 -1.58 3.97 -8.46
N LEU A 23 -1.66 3.69 -7.16
CA LEU A 23 -0.99 4.44 -6.11
C LEU A 23 0.05 3.54 -5.43
N THR A 24 1.30 4.00 -5.43
CA THR A 24 2.41 3.31 -4.77
C THR A 24 2.77 4.03 -3.47
N TYR A 25 2.64 3.32 -2.35
CA TYR A 25 3.04 3.76 -1.02
C TYR A 25 4.35 3.08 -0.62
N VAL A 26 5.22 3.84 0.04
CA VAL A 26 6.40 3.30 0.72
C VAL A 26 6.36 3.77 2.17
N GLY A 27 6.28 2.82 3.09
CA GLY A 27 6.14 3.10 4.52
C GLY A 27 6.60 1.93 5.38
N LYS A 28 6.80 2.17 6.68
CA LYS A 28 7.28 1.15 7.63
C LYS A 28 6.13 0.47 8.36
N ASP A 29 6.16 -0.85 8.42
CA ASP A 29 5.24 -1.62 9.27
C ASP A 29 5.53 -1.41 10.77
N ASP A 30 4.69 -1.97 11.63
CA ASP A 30 4.78 -1.98 13.09
C ASP A 30 6.04 -2.68 13.64
N ARG A 31 6.81 -3.35 12.78
CA ARG A 31 8.09 -4.00 13.13
C ARG A 31 9.28 -3.22 12.58
N GLY A 32 9.05 -2.06 11.96
CA GLY A 32 10.08 -1.23 11.35
C GLY A 32 10.54 -1.70 9.96
N VAL A 33 9.85 -2.68 9.36
CA VAL A 33 10.16 -3.17 8.01
C VAL A 33 9.54 -2.23 6.99
N GLU A 34 10.35 -1.66 6.11
CA GLU A 34 9.85 -0.84 5.01
C GLU A 34 9.15 -1.73 3.98
N LEU A 35 7.93 -1.37 3.58
CA LEU A 35 7.12 -2.05 2.59
C LEU A 35 6.84 -1.12 1.41
N THR A 36 6.96 -1.66 0.20
CA THR A 36 6.38 -1.08 -1.02
C THR A 36 5.01 -1.69 -1.23
N ILE A 37 3.98 -0.85 -1.36
CA ILE A 37 2.58 -1.26 -1.45
C ILE A 37 1.95 -0.57 -2.66
N ILE A 38 1.31 -1.34 -3.54
CA ILE A 38 0.62 -0.83 -4.72
C ILE A 38 -0.86 -1.12 -4.58
N ILE A 39 -1.67 -0.07 -4.67
CA ILE A 39 -3.13 -0.14 -4.65
C ILE A 39 -3.73 0.42 -5.94
N VAL A 40 -4.89 -0.09 -6.30
CA VAL A 40 -5.70 0.38 -7.44
C VAL A 40 -7.17 0.54 -7.00
N PRO A 41 -7.97 1.38 -7.66
CA PRO A 41 -9.41 1.45 -7.42
C PRO A 41 -10.03 0.06 -7.55
N ASP A 42 -10.94 -0.28 -6.63
CA ASP A 42 -11.70 -1.51 -6.71
C ASP A 42 -13.01 -1.27 -7.47
N ASP A 43 -12.99 -1.47 -8.79
CA ASP A 43 -14.18 -1.33 -9.65
C ASP A 43 -15.26 -2.40 -9.39
N ARG A 44 -15.00 -3.41 -8.54
CA ARG A 44 -15.97 -4.46 -8.20
C ARG A 44 -16.90 -4.04 -7.07
N ALA A 45 -16.40 -3.23 -6.15
CA ALA A 45 -17.22 -2.62 -5.14
C ALA A 45 -17.95 -1.45 -5.79
N GLY A 46 -19.28 -1.50 -5.90
CA GLY A 46 -20.11 -0.38 -6.36
C GLY A 46 -20.06 0.87 -5.45
N TRP A 47 -18.98 1.05 -4.69
CA TRP A 47 -18.68 2.10 -3.75
C TRP A 47 -17.44 2.83 -4.29
N MET A 48 -17.59 4.10 -4.67
CA MET A 48 -16.59 4.90 -5.43
C MET A 48 -15.26 5.18 -4.69
N ASP A 49 -15.04 4.60 -3.51
CA ASP A 49 -13.88 4.86 -2.64
C ASP A 49 -13.19 3.57 -2.14
N SER A 50 -13.47 2.43 -2.76
CA SER A 50 -12.84 1.16 -2.39
C SER A 50 -11.49 0.99 -3.10
N TRP A 51 -10.47 0.54 -2.38
CA TRP A 51 -9.13 0.29 -2.91
C TRP A 51 -8.74 -1.18 -2.74
N THR A 52 -8.14 -1.76 -3.77
CA THR A 52 -7.57 -3.11 -3.74
C THR A 52 -6.05 -3.03 -3.70
N ILE A 53 -5.45 -3.74 -2.74
CA ILE A 53 -4.00 -3.97 -2.71
C ILE A 53 -3.68 -5.09 -3.70
N ILE A 54 -2.93 -4.76 -4.75
CA ILE A 54 -2.48 -5.74 -5.77
C ILE A 54 -1.03 -6.19 -5.55
N HIS A 55 -0.28 -5.43 -4.75
CA HIS A 55 1.11 -5.76 -4.44
C HIS A 55 1.53 -5.22 -3.08
N ALA A 56 2.24 -6.04 -2.30
CA ALA A 56 2.90 -5.63 -1.06
C ALA A 56 4.16 -6.47 -0.85
N MET A 57 5.33 -5.82 -0.83
CA MET A 57 6.61 -6.50 -0.62
C MET A 57 7.52 -5.70 0.31
N PRO A 58 8.38 -6.35 1.09
CA PRO A 58 9.39 -5.62 1.85
C PRO A 58 10.41 -4.98 0.91
N ASN A 59 10.71 -3.72 1.18
CA ASN A 59 11.73 -2.97 0.47
C ASN A 59 13.08 -3.17 1.17
N TYR A 60 13.78 -4.25 0.83
CA TYR A 60 15.10 -4.56 1.38
C TYR A 60 16.26 -3.73 0.78
N ARG A 61 15.95 -2.70 -0.03
CA ARG A 61 16.95 -1.99 -0.85
C ARG A 61 17.50 -0.70 -0.24
N ARG A 62 17.41 -0.50 1.08
CA ARG A 62 17.99 0.70 1.71
C ARG A 62 18.69 0.44 3.03
#